data_AF-A0A1W1XQJ2-F1
#
_entry.id   AF-A0A1W1XQJ2-F1
#
_cell.length_a   1.000
_cell.length_b   1.000
_cell.length_c   1.000
_cell.angle_alpha   90.00
_cell.angle_beta   90.00
_cell.angle_gamma   90.00
#
_symmetry.space_group_name_H-M   'P 1'
#
loop_
_entity.id
_entity.type
_entity.pdbx_description
1 polymer ?
#
loop_
_entity_poly.entity_id
_entity_poly.type
_entity_poly.pdbx_seq_one_letter_code
_entity_poly.pdbx_strand_id
1 'polypeptide(L)'
;MQGAMGDQVVVSGINRGLLKKGSIALLVLLVLGALVLFSTPAKYYFRSEHEGLSLCKGRLWGFIGSSVEGYELIPVSAPAAQELVGKPYDSVEAALAELRPIVETAAMEGLAAVAPQEKALADAYKTVLPNVEGAVLLGVGDYQVRAKAMARWMEAVAGAH
;
A
#
# COMPACT_ATOMS: atom_id res chain seq x y z
N MET A 1 53.30 8.86 60.20
CA MET A 1 52.67 7.55 60.46
C MET A 1 51.23 7.66 59.96
N GLN A 2 50.97 7.35 58.68
CA GLN A 2 50.49 6.05 58.17
C GLN A 2 49.20 5.53 58.83
N GLY A 3 48.19 5.29 57.98
CA GLY A 3 46.98 4.51 58.24
C GLY A 3 45.71 5.33 57.96
N ALA A 4 44.85 5.02 57.00
CA ALA A 4 44.80 3.95 56.02
C ALA A 4 43.91 4.42 54.85
N MET A 5 44.30 4.12 53.61
CA MET A 5 43.38 4.11 52.47
C MET A 5 42.35 3.00 52.71
N GLY A 6 41.07 3.37 52.70
CA GLY A 6 39.95 2.45 52.92
C GLY A 6 38.87 2.70 51.89
N ASP A 7 39.07 2.08 50.73
CA ASP A 7 38.12 1.66 49.71
C ASP A 7 36.63 1.84 50.09
N GLN A 8 36.00 2.92 49.60
CA GLN A 8 34.54 3.02 49.59
C GLN A 8 34.01 2.33 48.34
N VAL A 9 33.88 1.01 48.42
CA VAL A 9 33.00 0.27 47.50
C VAL A 9 31.57 0.69 47.81
N VAL A 10 31.04 1.64 47.04
CA VAL A 10 29.61 1.99 47.06
C VAL A 10 28.84 0.85 46.41
N VAL A 11 28.60 -0.22 47.17
CA VAL A 11 27.57 -1.20 46.81
C VAL A 11 26.26 -0.47 47.01
N SER A 12 25.63 -0.06 45.90
CA SER A 12 24.25 0.44 45.90
C SER A 12 23.37 -0.59 46.62
N GLY A 13 23.10 -0.33 47.91
CA GLY A 13 22.27 -1.16 48.76
C GLY A 13 20.83 -0.96 48.36
N ILE A 14 20.43 -1.49 47.20
CA ILE A 14 19.05 -1.40 46.78
C ILE A 14 18.24 -2.25 47.77
N ASN A 15 17.38 -1.58 48.53
CA ASN A 15 16.55 -2.21 49.54
C ASN A 15 15.72 -3.32 48.89
N ARG A 16 16.00 -4.58 49.23
CA ARG A 16 15.35 -5.77 48.67
C ARG A 16 13.82 -5.70 48.77
N GLY A 17 13.29 -5.00 49.78
CA GLY A 17 11.85 -4.76 49.93
C GLY A 17 11.27 -3.78 48.90
N LEU A 18 12.00 -2.72 48.54
CA LEU A 18 11.62 -1.78 47.48
C LEU A 18 11.76 -2.44 46.09
N LEU A 19 12.80 -3.25 45.89
CA LEU A 19 13.01 -3.97 44.63
C LEU A 19 11.92 -5.02 44.39
N LYS A 20 11.49 -5.74 45.45
CA LYS A 20 10.39 -6.71 45.39
C LYS A 20 9.02 -6.06 45.18
N LYS A 21 8.75 -4.92 45.81
CA LYS A 21 7.51 -4.16 45.58
C LYS A 21 7.49 -3.54 44.17
N GLY A 22 8.62 -3.00 43.72
CA GLY A 22 8.79 -2.50 42.36
C GLY A 22 8.65 -3.59 41.31
N SER A 23 9.20 -4.78 41.53
CA SER A 23 9.05 -5.91 40.60
C SER A 23 7.62 -6.41 40.51
N ILE A 24 6.88 -6.45 41.64
CA ILE A 24 5.46 -6.82 41.64
C ILE A 24 4.63 -5.77 40.89
N ALA A 25 4.89 -4.49 41.14
CA ALA A 25 4.19 -3.41 40.44
C ALA A 25 4.47 -3.46 38.92
N LEU A 26 5.72 -3.67 38.51
CA LEU A 26 6.10 -3.85 37.11
C LEU A 26 5.40 -5.06 36.48
N LEU A 27 5.32 -6.18 37.21
CA LEU A 27 4.68 -7.40 36.74
C LEU A 27 3.17 -7.22 36.56
N VAL A 28 2.50 -6.54 37.50
CA VAL A 28 1.08 -6.19 37.36
C VAL A 28 0.86 -5.27 36.15
N LEU A 29 1.73 -4.28 35.95
CA LEU A 29 1.67 -3.37 34.81
C LEU A 29 1.88 -4.10 33.47
N LEU A 30 2.80 -5.07 33.44
CA LEU A 30 3.03 -5.95 32.29
C LEU A 30 1.81 -6.82 31.99
N VAL A 31 1.20 -7.43 33.01
CA VAL A 31 0.01 -8.27 32.85
C VAL A 31 -1.17 -7.43 32.35
N LEU A 32 -1.40 -6.25 32.94
CA LEU A 32 -2.43 -5.31 32.50
C LEU A 32 -2.18 -4.85 31.06
N GLY A 33 -0.95 -4.49 30.72
CA GLY A 33 -0.55 -4.13 29.36
C GLY A 33 -0.79 -5.26 28.35
N ALA A 34 -0.43 -6.50 28.72
CA ALA A 34 -0.67 -7.68 27.90
C ALA A 34 -2.17 -7.98 27.72
N LEU A 35 -2.99 -7.79 28.75
CA LEU A 35 -4.44 -7.96 28.70
C LEU A 35 -5.11 -6.94 27.77
N VAL A 36 -4.68 -5.67 27.83
CA VAL A 36 -5.15 -4.62 26.91
C VAL A 36 -4.76 -4.95 25.47
N LEU A 37 -3.52 -5.40 25.24
CA LEU A 37 -3.02 -5.84 23.93
C LEU A 37 -3.82 -7.01 23.36
N PHE A 38 -4.21 -7.99 24.19
CA PHE A 38 -5.03 -9.13 23.79
C PHE A 38 -6.50 -8.77 23.57
N SER A 39 -7.04 -7.82 24.34
CA SER A 39 -8.43 -7.40 24.25
C SER A 39 -8.71 -6.44 23.08
N THR A 40 -7.68 -5.84 22.48
CA THR A 40 -7.86 -4.91 21.36
C THR A 40 -7.97 -5.69 20.05
N PRO A 41 -9.12 -5.64 19.33
CA PRO A 41 -9.27 -6.35 18.06
C PRO A 41 -8.26 -5.82 17.04
N ALA A 42 -7.75 -6.72 16.18
CA ALA A 42 -6.92 -6.31 15.05
C ALA A 42 -7.78 -5.50 14.08
N LYS A 43 -7.29 -4.34 13.66
CA LYS A 43 -7.92 -3.48 12.67
C LYS A 43 -7.10 -3.46 11.39
N TYR A 44 -7.79 -3.31 10.27
CA TYR A 44 -7.20 -3.12 8.96
C TYR A 44 -7.22 -1.63 8.63
N TYR A 45 -6.21 -1.13 7.93
CA TYR A 45 -6.16 0.27 7.51
C TYR A 45 -5.28 0.42 6.28
N PHE A 46 -5.56 1.44 5.47
CA PHE A 46 -4.69 1.78 4.36
C PHE A 46 -3.52 2.65 4.81
N ARG A 47 -2.34 2.38 4.28
CA ARG A 47 -1.15 3.23 4.39
C ARG A 47 -0.85 3.80 3.01
N SER A 48 -0.47 5.08 2.95
CA SER A 48 -0.08 5.73 1.71
C SER A 48 1.31 5.24 1.27
N GLU A 49 1.44 4.86 0.01
CA GLU A 49 2.68 4.53 -0.68
C GLU A 49 2.88 5.49 -1.86
N HIS A 50 4.10 5.59 -2.39
CA HIS A 50 4.43 6.56 -3.45
C HIS A 50 3.57 6.42 -4.71
N GLU A 51 3.09 5.21 -5.02
CA GLU A 51 2.30 4.90 -6.23
C GLU A 51 0.92 4.30 -5.91
N GLY A 52 0.45 4.39 -4.66
CA GLY A 52 -0.83 3.80 -4.30
C GLY A 52 -1.04 3.66 -2.80
N LEU A 53 -1.77 2.60 -2.42
CA LEU A 53 -2.11 2.29 -1.05
C LEU A 53 -1.68 0.88 -0.69
N SER A 54 -1.19 0.66 0.52
CA SER A 54 -0.93 -0.66 1.07
C SER A 54 -1.95 -0.98 2.17
N LEU A 55 -2.55 -2.17 2.14
CA LEU A 55 -3.47 -2.59 3.20
C LEU A 55 -2.67 -3.24 4.32
N CYS A 56 -2.75 -2.65 5.51
CA CYS A 56 -2.03 -3.12 6.69
C CYS A 56 -3.01 -3.69 7.71
N LYS A 57 -2.55 -4.71 8.45
CA LYS A 57 -3.22 -5.26 9.63
C LYS A 57 -2.40 -4.89 10.86
N GLY A 58 -3.03 -4.24 11.84
CA GLY A 58 -2.33 -3.89 13.07
C GLY A 58 -3.19 -3.94 14.32
N ARG A 59 -2.50 -3.94 15.47
CA ARG A 59 -3.07 -3.76 16.81
C ARG A 59 -2.54 -2.46 17.40
N LEU A 60 -3.34 -1.81 18.25
CA LEU A 60 -3.09 -0.47 18.80
C LEU A 60 -2.72 0.58 17.73
N TRP A 61 -3.73 1.14 17.07
CA TRP A 61 -3.60 2.40 16.34
C TRP A 61 -2.39 2.46 15.36
N GLY A 62 -2.06 1.34 14.71
CA GLY A 62 -1.04 1.28 13.66
C GLY A 62 0.42 1.10 14.09
N PHE A 63 0.75 1.01 15.38
CA PHE A 63 2.15 0.88 15.84
C PHE A 63 2.83 -0.45 15.48
N ILE A 64 2.04 -1.51 15.29
CA ILE A 64 2.51 -2.85 14.90
C ILE A 64 1.65 -3.30 13.73
N GLY A 65 1.96 -2.77 12.54
CA GLY A 65 1.24 -3.07 11.30
C GLY A 65 2.08 -3.93 10.37
N SER A 66 1.58 -5.11 9.99
CA SER A 66 2.12 -5.89 8.87
C SER A 66 1.25 -5.68 7.63
N SER A 67 1.84 -5.65 6.44
CA SER A 67 1.07 -5.68 5.20
C SER A 67 0.23 -6.96 5.14
N VAL A 68 -0.97 -6.84 4.60
CA VAL A 68 -1.81 -8.00 4.26
C VAL A 68 -1.28 -8.59 2.95
N GLU A 69 -1.06 -9.90 2.94
CA GLU A 69 -0.56 -10.62 1.76
C GLU A 69 -1.50 -10.42 0.56
N GLY A 70 -0.94 -10.08 -0.60
CA GLY A 70 -1.67 -9.79 -1.84
C GLY A 70 -2.23 -8.36 -1.93
N TYR A 71 -2.05 -7.54 -0.90
CA TYR A 71 -2.45 -6.13 -0.86
C TYR A 71 -1.31 -5.22 -0.38
N GLU A 72 -0.06 -5.63 -0.66
CA GLU A 72 1.14 -4.86 -0.32
C GLU A 72 1.22 -3.55 -1.09
N LEU A 73 0.73 -3.53 -2.34
CA LEU A 73 0.58 -2.33 -3.15
C LEU A 73 -0.67 -2.44 -4.03
N ILE A 74 -1.63 -1.57 -3.77
CA ILE A 74 -2.82 -1.36 -4.59
C ILE A 74 -2.58 -0.06 -5.37
N PRO A 75 -2.28 -0.14 -6.68
CA PRO A 75 -1.94 1.04 -7.48
C PRO A 75 -3.20 1.89 -7.70
N VAL A 76 -3.32 2.99 -6.95
CA VAL A 76 -4.46 3.92 -6.99
C VAL A 76 -3.96 5.34 -6.79
N SER A 77 -4.10 6.18 -7.82
CA SER A 77 -3.72 7.59 -7.79
C SER A 77 -4.89 8.53 -7.48
N ALA A 78 -6.10 7.98 -7.30
CA ALA A 78 -7.31 8.77 -7.06
C ALA A 78 -7.20 9.54 -5.72
N PRO A 79 -7.40 10.88 -5.71
CA PRO A 79 -7.32 11.68 -4.48
C PRO A 79 -8.26 11.20 -3.38
N ALA A 80 -9.48 10.79 -3.74
CA ALA A 80 -10.46 10.26 -2.79
C ALA A 80 -9.99 8.96 -2.10
N ALA A 81 -9.09 8.19 -2.71
CA ALA A 81 -8.54 7.00 -2.07
C ALA A 81 -7.56 7.36 -0.94
N GLN A 82 -6.91 8.53 -0.99
CA GLN A 82 -6.04 9.02 0.08
C GLN A 82 -6.82 9.36 1.36
N GLU A 83 -8.12 9.67 1.25
CA GLU A 83 -8.99 9.90 2.41
C GLU A 83 -9.21 8.63 3.26
N LEU A 84 -8.97 7.45 2.67
CA LEU A 84 -9.08 6.17 3.38
C LEU A 84 -7.84 5.83 4.21
N VAL A 85 -6.74 6.60 4.07
CA VAL A 85 -5.49 6.36 4.78
C VAL A 85 -5.69 6.51 6.29
N GLY A 86 -5.25 5.50 7.05
CA GLY A 86 -5.39 5.47 8.51
C GLY A 86 -6.81 5.19 9.03
N LYS A 87 -7.82 5.12 8.16
CA LYS A 87 -9.18 4.74 8.57
C LYS A 87 -9.20 3.27 9.01
N PRO A 88 -9.73 2.96 10.20
CA PRO A 88 -9.75 1.59 10.70
C PRO A 88 -10.96 0.82 10.19
N TYR A 89 -10.72 -0.43 9.78
CA TYR A 89 -11.72 -1.38 9.28
C TYR A 89 -11.69 -2.67 10.10
N ASP A 90 -12.86 -3.30 10.22
CA ASP A 90 -13.02 -4.59 10.94
C ASP A 90 -12.56 -5.79 10.12
N SER A 91 -12.55 -5.68 8.80
CA SER A 91 -12.15 -6.75 7.88
C SER A 91 -11.49 -6.18 6.63
N VAL A 92 -10.73 -7.03 5.93
CA VAL A 92 -10.17 -6.73 4.60
C VAL A 92 -11.30 -6.38 3.63
N GLU A 93 -12.37 -7.16 3.63
CA GLU A 93 -13.50 -6.96 2.71
C GLU A 93 -14.21 -5.62 2.96
N ALA A 94 -14.33 -5.16 4.22
CA ALA A 94 -14.89 -3.85 4.52
C ALA A 94 -14.01 -2.71 3.96
N ALA A 95 -12.68 -2.84 4.08
CA ALA A 95 -11.75 -1.87 3.52
C ALA A 95 -11.82 -1.83 1.99
N LEU A 96 -11.86 -3.01 1.33
CA LEU A 96 -11.96 -3.11 -0.11
C LEU A 96 -13.33 -2.66 -0.64
N ALA A 97 -14.41 -2.89 0.10
CA ALA A 97 -15.75 -2.45 -0.28
C ALA A 97 -15.86 -0.93 -0.37
N GLU A 98 -15.11 -0.17 0.45
CA GLU A 98 -15.03 1.29 0.32
C GLU A 98 -14.08 1.73 -0.80
N LEU A 99 -12.97 1.01 -1.02
CA LEU A 99 -11.99 1.37 -2.05
C LEU A 99 -12.50 1.11 -3.48
N ARG A 100 -13.20 -0.01 -3.72
CA ARG A 100 -13.69 -0.43 -5.04
C ARG A 100 -14.46 0.66 -5.80
N PRO A 101 -15.52 1.29 -5.25
CA PRO A 101 -16.28 2.30 -5.99
C PRO A 101 -15.45 3.55 -6.32
N ILE A 102 -14.48 3.90 -5.47
CA ILE A 102 -13.55 5.02 -5.73
C ILE A 102 -12.67 4.71 -6.93
N VAL A 103 -12.08 3.50 -6.97
CA VAL A 103 -11.23 3.06 -8.07
C VAL A 103 -12.01 2.93 -9.37
N GLU A 104 -13.22 2.36 -9.31
CA GLU A 104 -14.08 2.21 -10.47
C GLU A 104 -14.47 3.56 -11.07
N THR A 105 -14.84 4.52 -10.21
CA THR A 105 -15.18 5.88 -10.65
C THR A 105 -13.96 6.59 -11.24
N ALA A 106 -12.81 6.53 -10.57
CA ALA A 106 -11.58 7.14 -11.07
C ALA A 106 -11.13 6.53 -12.40
N ALA A 107 -11.28 5.21 -12.58
CA ALA A 107 -10.98 4.53 -13.84
C ALA A 107 -11.93 4.97 -14.96
N MET A 108 -13.24 5.03 -14.68
CA MET A 108 -14.23 5.48 -15.64
C MET A 108 -14.01 6.94 -16.07
N GLU A 109 -13.76 7.84 -15.12
CA GLU A 109 -13.45 9.25 -15.38
C GLU A 109 -12.14 9.41 -16.15
N GLY A 110 -11.10 8.66 -15.77
CA GLY A 110 -9.82 8.64 -16.46
C GLY A 110 -9.95 8.19 -17.90
N LEU A 111 -10.66 7.08 -18.15
CA LEU A 111 -10.94 6.57 -19.49
C LEU A 111 -11.76 7.57 -20.32
N ALA A 112 -12.80 8.17 -19.73
CA ALA A 112 -13.62 9.18 -20.41
C ALA A 112 -12.81 10.45 -20.77
N ALA A 113 -11.87 10.85 -19.90
CA ALA A 113 -11.01 12.01 -20.14
C ALA A 113 -10.00 11.78 -21.27
N VAL A 114 -9.49 10.55 -21.42
CA VAL A 114 -8.53 10.22 -22.49
C VAL A 114 -9.19 9.85 -23.81
N ALA A 115 -10.45 9.38 -23.80
CA ALA A 115 -11.16 8.89 -24.99
C ALA A 115 -11.12 9.86 -26.20
N PRO A 116 -11.29 11.19 -26.06
CA PRO A 116 -11.17 12.11 -27.20
C PRO A 116 -9.76 12.13 -27.81
N GLN A 117 -8.72 12.05 -26.98
CA GLN A 117 -7.33 12.05 -27.44
C GLN A 117 -6.98 10.70 -28.05
N GLU A 118 -7.44 9.59 -27.48
CA GLU A 118 -7.27 8.26 -28.05
C GLU A 118 -7.92 8.18 -29.43
N LYS A 119 -9.13 8.73 -29.59
CA LYS A 119 -9.82 8.77 -30.89
C LYS A 119 -9.06 9.60 -31.93
N ALA A 120 -8.60 10.80 -31.56
CA ALA A 120 -7.80 11.63 -32.44
C ALA A 120 -6.49 10.94 -32.86
N LEU A 121 -5.86 10.24 -31.93
CA LEU A 121 -4.66 9.46 -32.18
C LEU A 121 -4.96 8.26 -33.10
N ALA A 122 -6.06 7.55 -32.88
CA ALA A 122 -6.48 6.43 -33.72
C ALA A 122 -6.74 6.88 -35.16
N ASP A 123 -7.38 8.04 -35.36
CA ASP A 123 -7.58 8.62 -36.70
C ASP A 123 -6.25 8.96 -37.38
N ALA A 124 -5.27 9.50 -36.65
CA ALA A 124 -3.93 9.73 -37.20
C ALA A 124 -3.25 8.41 -37.63
N TYR A 125 -3.37 7.36 -36.81
CA TYR A 125 -2.78 6.05 -37.10
C TYR A 125 -3.43 5.31 -38.29
N LYS A 126 -4.65 5.68 -38.72
CA LYS A 126 -5.23 5.15 -39.97
C LYS A 126 -4.37 5.41 -41.20
N THR A 127 -3.58 6.48 -41.19
CA THR A 127 -2.65 6.80 -42.30
C THR A 127 -1.32 6.04 -42.20
N VAL A 128 -0.99 5.52 -41.01
CA VAL A 128 0.30 4.87 -40.72
C VAL A 128 0.18 3.36 -40.83
N LEU A 129 -0.92 2.77 -40.35
CA LEU A 129 -1.13 1.32 -40.30
C LEU A 129 -0.93 0.64 -41.67
N PRO A 130 -1.46 1.13 -42.80
CA PRO A 130 -1.25 0.49 -44.10
C PRO A 130 0.22 0.46 -44.53
N ASN A 131 1.01 1.46 -44.15
CA ASN A 131 2.45 1.49 -44.44
C ASN A 131 3.21 0.48 -43.60
N VAL A 132 2.81 0.30 -42.33
CA VAL A 132 3.38 -0.70 -41.42
C VAL A 132 3.03 -2.11 -41.90
N GLU A 133 1.77 -2.34 -42.30
CA GLU A 133 1.33 -3.61 -42.88
C GLU A 133 2.02 -3.91 -44.21
N GLY A 134 2.16 -2.90 -45.07
CA GLY A 134 2.96 -2.99 -46.30
C GLY A 134 4.41 -3.38 -46.02
N ALA A 135 5.05 -2.79 -45.01
CA ALA A 135 6.41 -3.16 -44.61
C ALA A 135 6.50 -4.62 -44.12
N VAL A 136 5.49 -5.11 -43.40
CA VAL A 136 5.40 -6.53 -43.01
C VAL A 136 5.29 -7.44 -44.24
N LEU A 137 4.45 -7.08 -45.21
CA LEU A 137 4.30 -7.85 -46.46
C LEU A 137 5.58 -7.87 -47.30
N LEU A 138 6.38 -6.80 -47.24
CA LEU A 138 7.69 -6.71 -47.89
C LEU A 138 8.81 -7.40 -47.11
N GLY A 139 8.50 -8.04 -45.98
CA GLY A 139 9.47 -8.83 -45.20
C GLY A 139 10.33 -8.01 -44.23
N VAL A 140 9.93 -6.79 -43.88
CA VAL A 140 10.64 -5.99 -42.87
C VAL A 140 10.28 -6.48 -41.47
N GLY A 141 11.23 -7.17 -40.81
CA GLY A 141 10.99 -8.01 -39.63
C GLY A 141 10.47 -7.29 -38.38
N ASP A 142 10.77 -6.01 -38.20
CA ASP A 142 10.47 -5.31 -36.93
C ASP A 142 9.02 -4.84 -36.79
N TYR A 143 8.20 -4.99 -37.84
CA TYR A 143 6.87 -4.39 -37.88
C TYR A 143 5.71 -5.34 -37.56
N GLN A 144 5.91 -6.65 -37.49
CA GLN A 144 4.81 -7.62 -37.26
C GLN A 144 4.10 -7.42 -35.92
N VAL A 145 4.85 -7.32 -34.82
CA VAL A 145 4.28 -7.11 -33.49
C VAL A 145 3.60 -5.75 -33.40
N ARG A 146 4.21 -4.72 -34.01
CA ARG A 146 3.70 -3.35 -34.01
C ARG A 146 2.40 -3.23 -34.81
N ALA A 147 2.31 -3.84 -36.00
CA ALA A 147 1.10 -3.85 -36.82
C ALA A 147 -0.09 -4.45 -36.04
N LYS A 148 0.13 -5.62 -35.43
CA LYS A 148 -0.91 -6.33 -34.67
C LYS A 148 -1.36 -5.57 -33.42
N ALA A 149 -0.43 -4.97 -32.69
CA ALA A 149 -0.76 -4.16 -31.51
C ALA A 149 -1.53 -2.89 -31.89
N MET A 150 -1.10 -2.21 -32.96
CA MET A 150 -1.73 -0.99 -33.46
C MET A 150 -3.16 -1.25 -33.95
N ALA A 151 -3.36 -2.30 -34.77
CA ALA A 151 -4.69 -2.67 -35.27
C ALA A 151 -5.68 -2.98 -34.12
N ARG A 152 -5.26 -3.78 -33.13
CA ARG A 152 -6.11 -4.13 -31.97
C ARG A 152 -6.45 -2.92 -31.10
N TRP A 153 -5.48 -2.05 -30.86
CA TRP A 153 -5.72 -0.82 -30.08
C TRP A 153 -6.67 0.12 -30.82
N MET A 154 -6.47 0.32 -32.13
CA MET A 154 -7.36 1.15 -32.95
C MET A 154 -8.80 0.61 -32.98
N GLU A 155 -8.99 -0.71 -33.05
CA GLU A 155 -10.30 -1.35 -33.00
C GLU A 155 -11.00 -1.11 -31.65
N ALA A 156 -10.26 -1.25 -30.54
CA ALA A 156 -10.78 -1.02 -29.20
C ALA A 156 -11.19 0.46 -28.95
N VAL A 157 -10.47 1.41 -29.54
CA VAL A 157 -10.70 2.86 -29.34
C VAL A 157 -11.72 3.44 -30.32
N ALA A 158 -11.69 3.04 -31.59
CA ALA A 158 -12.56 3.62 -32.62
C ALA A 158 -13.97 2.97 -32.64
N GLY A 159 -14.15 1.86 -31.93
CA GLY A 159 -15.33 1.02 -32.03
C GLY A 159 -15.28 0.20 -33.31
N ALA A 160 -15.42 -1.12 -33.18
CA ALA A 160 -15.57 -2.02 -34.32
C ALA A 160 -16.67 -1.49 -35.26
N HIS A 161 -16.33 -1.36 -36.55
CA HIS A 161 -17.31 -1.17 -37.61
C HIS A 161 -18.28 -2.34 -37.68
#